data_AF-A0A7J8CIC4-F1
#
_entry.id   AF-A0A7J8CIC4-F1
#
_cell.length_a   1.000
_cell.length_b   1.000
_cell.length_c   1.000
_cell.angle_alpha   90.00
_cell.angle_beta   90.00
_cell.angle_gamma   90.00
#
_symmetry.space_group_name_H-M   'P 1'
#
loop_
_entity.id
_entity.type
_entity.pdbx_description
1 polymer ?
#
loop_
_entity_poly.entity_id
_entity_poly.type
_entity_poly.pdbx_seq_one_letter_code
_entity_poly.pdbx_strand_id
1 'polypeptide(L)'
;MYRDYPLEQFMAQCYGNVNDLSKGRQMPVHYGCRERHFVTISSPLATQIPQAVGAAYAAKRANANRIVICYFGEGAASEGDAHAGFNFAATLECPIIFFCRNNGYAISTPTSEQYRGDGIAARGPGYGILSIRVDGNDVFAVYNATKEARQRAVAENQPFLIEAMTYRIGHHSTSDDSSAYRSVDEVSYWDKQDHPILRLRHYMQSHGWWDDEQEKAWRKQSSKKVMEAFQQAERKLKPNPSLLFSDVYQEMPAQLRKQQESLASHLQTYGEHYPLDHFEQ
;
A
#
# COMPACT_ATOMS: atom_id res chain seq x y z
N MET A 1 -1.96 -8.54 3.82
CA MET A 1 -1.55 -9.78 4.52
C MET A 1 -2.17 -9.87 5.91
N TYR A 2 -1.83 -8.97 6.86
CA TYR A 2 -2.36 -9.01 8.24
C TYR A 2 -3.90 -9.09 8.37
N ARG A 3 -4.66 -8.51 7.45
CA ARG A 3 -6.15 -8.60 7.39
C ARG A 3 -6.65 -9.82 6.60
N ASP A 4 -5.90 -10.90 6.56
CA ASP A 4 -6.24 -12.14 5.84
C ASP A 4 -6.69 -11.91 4.38
N TYR A 5 -5.99 -11.01 3.67
CA TYR A 5 -6.23 -10.84 2.23
C TYR A 5 -5.68 -12.08 1.50
N PRO A 6 -6.49 -12.78 0.68
CA PRO A 6 -6.08 -14.05 0.10
C PRO A 6 -4.84 -13.89 -0.80
N LEU A 7 -3.90 -14.83 -0.72
CA LEU A 7 -2.75 -14.89 -1.63
C LEU A 7 -3.18 -14.94 -3.10
N GLU A 8 -4.25 -15.67 -3.38
CA GLU A 8 -4.86 -15.73 -4.71
C GLU A 8 -5.26 -14.35 -5.22
N GLN A 9 -5.79 -13.47 -4.38
CA GLN A 9 -6.20 -12.13 -4.77
C GLN A 9 -5.02 -11.17 -4.96
N PHE A 10 -3.94 -11.34 -4.19
CA PHE A 10 -2.66 -10.66 -4.49
C PHE A 10 -2.15 -11.06 -5.87
N MET A 11 -2.12 -12.36 -6.16
CA MET A 11 -1.66 -12.88 -7.46
C MET A 11 -2.59 -12.48 -8.59
N ALA A 12 -3.91 -12.55 -8.41
CA ALA A 12 -4.90 -12.18 -9.41
C ALA A 12 -4.71 -10.74 -9.88
N GLN A 13 -4.51 -9.80 -8.96
CA GLN A 13 -4.24 -8.39 -9.30
C GLN A 13 -2.90 -8.23 -10.04
N CYS A 14 -1.83 -8.89 -9.60
CA CYS A 14 -0.53 -8.83 -10.29
C CYS A 14 -0.58 -9.43 -11.71
N TYR A 15 -1.33 -10.52 -11.90
CA TYR A 15 -1.52 -11.13 -13.21
C TYR A 15 -2.59 -10.41 -14.06
N GLY A 16 -3.42 -9.56 -13.45
CA GLY A 16 -4.61 -9.01 -14.10
C GLY A 16 -5.52 -10.10 -14.67
N ASN A 17 -5.71 -11.20 -13.95
CA ASN A 17 -6.53 -12.34 -14.40
C ASN A 17 -8.00 -12.15 -14.01
N VAL A 18 -8.87 -13.06 -14.46
CA VAL A 18 -10.34 -12.98 -14.28
C VAL A 18 -10.81 -12.91 -12.82
N ASN A 19 -9.97 -13.29 -11.86
CA ASN A 19 -10.30 -13.21 -10.44
C ASN A 19 -9.88 -11.90 -9.78
N ASP A 20 -9.21 -11.01 -10.52
CA ASP A 20 -8.89 -9.68 -10.04
C ASP A 20 -10.17 -8.84 -9.95
N LEU A 21 -10.53 -8.44 -8.73
CA LEU A 21 -11.67 -7.56 -8.49
C LEU A 21 -11.50 -6.16 -9.11
N SER A 22 -10.25 -5.75 -9.42
CA SER A 22 -9.95 -4.53 -10.18
C SER A 22 -10.02 -4.72 -11.70
N LYS A 23 -10.41 -5.91 -12.15
CA LYS A 23 -10.66 -6.29 -13.55
C LYS A 23 -9.43 -6.15 -14.45
N GLY A 24 -8.22 -6.31 -13.88
CA GLY A 24 -6.95 -6.25 -14.61
C GLY A 24 -6.61 -4.86 -15.17
N ARG A 25 -7.21 -3.80 -14.63
CA ARG A 25 -7.11 -2.44 -15.21
C ARG A 25 -5.92 -1.62 -14.72
N GLN A 26 -5.35 -1.99 -13.58
CA GLN A 26 -4.22 -1.25 -12.98
C GLN A 26 -2.93 -2.06 -13.06
N MET A 27 -1.79 -1.37 -12.93
CA MET A 27 -0.49 -2.01 -12.89
C MET A 27 -0.40 -2.97 -11.69
N PRO A 28 0.47 -4.00 -11.72
CA PRO A 28 0.70 -4.86 -10.57
C PRO A 28 0.98 -4.06 -9.28
N VAL A 29 0.61 -4.62 -8.14
CA VAL A 29 0.78 -4.03 -6.79
C VAL A 29 -0.21 -2.87 -6.48
N HIS A 30 -1.17 -2.59 -7.36
CA HIS A 30 -2.28 -1.66 -7.08
C HIS A 30 -3.48 -2.36 -6.42
N TYR A 31 -3.25 -2.91 -5.23
CA TYR A 31 -4.26 -3.69 -4.50
C TYR A 31 -5.42 -2.82 -3.99
N GLY A 32 -6.60 -3.43 -3.84
CA GLY A 32 -7.81 -2.84 -3.28
C GLY A 32 -8.70 -3.92 -2.68
N CYS A 33 -9.39 -3.64 -1.57
CA CYS A 33 -10.35 -4.59 -0.99
C CYS A 33 -11.41 -3.87 -0.16
N ARG A 34 -12.64 -3.81 -0.67
CA ARG A 34 -13.79 -3.19 0.00
C ARG A 34 -14.12 -3.87 1.33
N GLU A 35 -14.19 -5.20 1.34
CA GLU A 35 -14.53 -6.01 2.53
C GLU A 35 -13.57 -5.78 3.69
N ARG A 36 -12.28 -5.63 3.38
CA ARG A 36 -11.23 -5.40 4.38
C ARG A 36 -10.91 -3.93 4.58
N HIS A 37 -11.76 -3.03 4.07
CA HIS A 37 -11.62 -1.59 4.22
C HIS A 37 -10.24 -1.07 3.80
N PHE A 38 -9.78 -1.52 2.64
CA PHE A 38 -8.54 -1.10 2.02
C PHE A 38 -8.86 -0.43 0.69
N VAL A 39 -8.75 0.90 0.65
CA VAL A 39 -8.99 1.69 -0.56
C VAL A 39 -7.96 1.28 -1.61
N THR A 40 -8.41 1.17 -2.86
CA THR A 40 -7.55 0.78 -3.97
C THR A 40 -6.40 1.78 -4.14
N ILE A 41 -5.18 1.27 -4.28
CA ILE A 41 -3.99 2.10 -4.51
C ILE A 41 -4.03 2.70 -5.91
N SER A 42 -3.55 3.93 -6.03
CA SER A 42 -3.29 4.66 -7.28
C SER A 42 -1.84 5.09 -7.35
N SER A 43 -1.30 5.25 -8.56
CA SER A 43 0.11 5.62 -8.75
C SER A 43 0.48 7.05 -8.34
N PRO A 44 -0.37 8.09 -8.58
CA PRO A 44 -0.03 9.46 -8.18
C PRO A 44 0.21 9.57 -6.68
N LEU A 45 1.44 9.97 -6.32
CA LEU A 45 1.86 10.09 -4.93
C LEU A 45 1.01 11.11 -4.19
N ALA A 46 0.84 10.88 -2.89
CA ALA A 46 0.16 11.74 -1.92
C ALA A 46 -1.33 12.05 -2.17
N THR A 47 -1.89 11.78 -3.35
CA THR A 47 -3.31 12.04 -3.67
C THR A 47 -4.29 11.41 -2.68
N GLN A 48 -3.93 10.27 -2.08
CA GLN A 48 -4.74 9.60 -1.07
C GLN A 48 -4.76 10.31 0.29
N ILE A 49 -3.80 11.20 0.57
CA ILE A 49 -3.68 11.90 1.86
C ILE A 49 -4.89 12.81 2.10
N PRO A 50 -5.24 13.79 1.24
CA PRO A 50 -6.43 14.61 1.45
C PRO A 50 -7.73 13.80 1.30
N GLN A 51 -7.76 12.76 0.47
CA GLN A 51 -8.92 11.85 0.36
C GLN A 51 -9.20 11.13 1.69
N ALA A 52 -8.15 10.64 2.35
CA ALA A 52 -8.25 9.99 3.65
C ALA A 52 -8.81 10.93 4.73
N VAL A 53 -8.48 12.22 4.67
CA VAL A 53 -9.05 13.25 5.55
C VAL A 53 -10.55 13.41 5.31
N GLY A 54 -10.99 13.48 4.05
CA GLY A 54 -12.41 13.51 3.72
C GLY A 54 -13.17 12.28 4.24
N ALA A 55 -12.58 11.10 4.11
CA ALA A 55 -13.14 9.86 4.66
C ALA A 55 -13.21 9.88 6.21
N ALA A 56 -12.20 10.42 6.88
CA ALA A 56 -12.17 10.58 8.34
C ALA A 56 -13.23 11.56 8.82
N TYR A 57 -13.36 12.70 8.12
CA TYR A 57 -14.40 13.69 8.39
C TYR A 57 -15.81 13.10 8.23
N ALA A 58 -16.03 12.31 7.17
CA ALA A 58 -17.28 11.58 6.98
C ALA A 58 -17.55 10.57 8.10
N ALA A 59 -16.53 9.81 8.54
CA ALA A 59 -16.64 8.87 9.66
C ALA A 59 -16.99 9.57 10.99
N LYS A 60 -16.39 10.75 11.25
CA LYS A 60 -16.75 11.60 12.38
C LYS A 60 -18.22 11.98 12.35
N ARG A 61 -18.68 12.54 11.23
CA ARG A 61 -20.08 12.99 11.05
C ARG A 61 -21.09 11.85 11.11
N ALA A 62 -20.69 10.64 10.75
CA ALA A 62 -21.51 9.43 10.85
C ALA A 62 -21.50 8.78 12.24
N ASN A 63 -20.84 9.39 13.24
CA ASN A 63 -20.64 8.82 14.58
C ASN A 63 -20.09 7.37 14.52
N ALA A 64 -19.21 7.10 13.56
CA ALA A 64 -18.83 5.73 13.21
C ALA A 64 -17.91 5.06 14.25
N ASN A 65 -17.42 5.80 15.25
CA ASN A 65 -16.39 5.34 16.21
C ASN A 65 -15.22 4.62 15.51
N ARG A 66 -14.81 5.18 14.37
CA ARG A 66 -13.86 4.60 13.42
C ARG A 66 -12.83 5.64 13.04
N ILE A 67 -11.57 5.21 12.95
CA ILE A 67 -10.47 6.02 12.42
C ILE A 67 -10.22 5.72 10.94
N VAL A 68 -9.51 6.64 10.29
CA VAL A 68 -8.81 6.38 9.03
C VAL A 68 -7.31 6.34 9.32
N ILE A 69 -6.57 5.45 8.67
CA ILE A 69 -5.11 5.47 8.65
C ILE A 69 -4.63 5.64 7.21
N CYS A 70 -3.69 6.55 7.01
CA CYS A 70 -3.17 6.92 5.69
C CYS A 70 -1.65 6.71 5.66
N TYR A 71 -1.19 5.75 4.86
CA TYR A 71 0.23 5.45 4.68
C TYR A 71 0.83 6.21 3.50
N PHE A 72 2.06 6.70 3.66
CA PHE A 72 2.85 7.35 2.61
C PHE A 72 4.35 7.24 2.92
N GLY A 73 5.21 7.50 1.94
CA GLY A 73 6.67 7.59 2.12
C GLY A 73 7.12 9.02 2.38
N GLU A 74 8.35 9.22 2.84
CA GLU A 74 8.91 10.54 3.10
C GLU A 74 9.04 11.41 1.83
N GLY A 75 9.30 10.79 0.67
CA GLY A 75 9.25 11.50 -0.62
C GLY A 75 7.86 12.00 -0.99
N ALA A 76 6.82 11.18 -0.78
CA ALA A 76 5.43 11.61 -1.01
C ALA A 76 5.01 12.74 -0.06
N ALA A 77 5.65 12.89 1.09
CA ALA A 77 5.38 13.98 2.02
C ALA A 77 5.87 15.36 1.51
N SER A 78 6.62 15.41 0.40
CA SER A 78 7.03 16.65 -0.26
C SER A 78 5.99 17.16 -1.28
N GLU A 79 4.98 16.36 -1.61
CA GLU A 79 3.88 16.79 -2.48
C GLU A 79 2.97 17.80 -1.79
N GLY A 80 2.38 18.70 -2.58
CA GLY A 80 1.42 19.70 -2.08
C GLY A 80 0.19 19.08 -1.40
N ASP A 81 -0.24 17.90 -1.86
CA ASP A 81 -1.37 17.16 -1.29
C ASP A 81 -1.10 16.71 0.16
N ALA A 82 0.16 16.46 0.53
CA ALA A 82 0.51 16.16 1.92
C ALA A 82 0.25 17.37 2.83
N HIS A 83 0.68 18.57 2.40
CA HIS A 83 0.39 19.82 3.10
C HIS A 83 -1.12 20.06 3.24
N ALA A 84 -1.87 19.91 2.14
CA ALA A 84 -3.32 20.08 2.14
C ALA A 84 -4.00 19.13 3.13
N GLY A 85 -3.65 17.84 3.08
CA GLY A 85 -4.21 16.83 3.98
C GLY A 85 -3.88 17.09 5.46
N PHE A 86 -2.63 17.42 5.79
CA PHE A 86 -2.24 17.73 7.18
C PHE A 86 -3.04 18.92 7.73
N ASN A 87 -3.10 20.02 6.99
CA ASN A 87 -3.81 21.21 7.44
C ASN A 87 -5.33 20.97 7.56
N PHE A 88 -5.95 20.30 6.59
CA PHE A 88 -7.38 20.00 6.64
C PHE A 88 -7.73 19.07 7.78
N ALA A 89 -6.89 18.07 8.09
CA ALA A 89 -7.16 17.15 9.18
C ALA A 89 -7.15 17.84 10.55
N ALA A 90 -6.26 18.80 10.74
CA ALA A 90 -6.17 19.58 11.97
C ALA A 90 -7.36 20.54 12.09
N THR A 91 -7.57 21.39 11.09
CA THR A 91 -8.62 22.42 11.11
C THR A 91 -10.03 21.86 11.12
N LEU A 92 -10.25 20.69 10.51
CA LEU A 92 -11.54 20.01 10.48
C LEU A 92 -11.71 18.97 11.58
N GLU A 93 -10.76 18.84 12.50
CA GLU A 93 -10.79 17.90 13.63
C GLU A 93 -11.12 16.46 13.16
N CYS A 94 -10.23 15.87 12.36
CA CYS A 94 -10.46 14.56 11.76
C CYS A 94 -9.85 13.41 12.59
N PRO A 95 -10.58 12.29 12.82
CA PRO A 95 -10.05 11.09 13.48
C PRO A 95 -9.17 10.27 12.53
N ILE A 96 -7.96 10.77 12.24
CA ILE A 96 -7.02 10.20 11.26
C ILE A 96 -5.62 9.99 11.83
N ILE A 97 -4.98 8.89 11.44
CA ILE A 97 -3.55 8.66 11.63
C ILE A 97 -2.84 8.81 10.28
N PHE A 98 -1.92 9.76 10.19
CA PHE A 98 -0.93 9.84 9.13
C PHE A 98 0.26 8.97 9.51
N PHE A 99 0.59 7.99 8.68
CA PHE A 99 1.67 7.04 8.94
C PHE A 99 2.74 7.16 7.84
N CYS A 100 3.79 7.90 8.13
CA CYS A 100 4.94 8.06 7.24
C CYS A 100 5.92 6.91 7.43
N ARG A 101 6.27 6.23 6.35
CA ARG A 101 7.40 5.30 6.30
C ARG A 101 8.60 6.07 5.76
N ASN A 102 9.49 6.49 6.65
CA ASN A 102 10.72 7.15 6.25
C ASN A 102 11.80 6.09 6.08
N ASN A 103 12.12 5.74 4.84
CA ASN A 103 13.07 4.68 4.52
C ASN A 103 14.42 5.19 3.99
N GLY A 104 14.63 6.51 4.03
CA GLY A 104 15.83 7.19 3.57
C GLY A 104 15.86 7.58 2.09
N TYR A 105 14.97 7.06 1.23
CA TYR A 105 15.06 7.25 -0.22
C TYR A 105 13.71 7.30 -0.96
N ALA A 106 13.55 8.33 -1.78
CA ALA A 106 12.53 8.41 -2.82
C ALA A 106 13.13 8.03 -4.18
N ILE A 107 12.95 6.78 -4.62
CA ILE A 107 13.67 6.19 -5.77
C ILE A 107 15.18 6.26 -5.53
N SER A 108 15.88 7.22 -6.16
CA SER A 108 17.30 7.49 -6.01
C SER A 108 17.62 8.70 -5.13
N THR A 109 16.63 9.53 -4.82
CA THR A 109 16.82 10.77 -4.07
C THR A 109 16.94 10.47 -2.56
N PRO A 110 18.11 10.73 -1.94
CA PRO A 110 18.28 10.58 -0.50
C PRO A 110 17.52 11.67 0.27
N THR A 111 17.23 11.43 1.54
CA THR A 111 16.50 12.39 2.39
C THR A 111 17.19 13.75 2.55
N SER A 112 18.51 13.81 2.45
CA SER A 112 19.30 15.06 2.48
C SER A 112 18.98 16.02 1.33
N GLU A 113 18.50 15.48 0.21
CA GLU A 113 18.00 16.24 -0.95
C GLU A 113 16.48 16.38 -0.94
N GLN A 114 15.77 15.54 -0.19
CA GLN A 114 14.31 15.59 -0.05
C GLN A 114 13.84 16.73 0.88
N TYR A 115 14.54 16.95 1.99
CA TYR A 115 14.19 18.00 2.96
C TYR A 115 15.38 18.41 3.83
N ARG A 116 15.22 19.53 4.54
CA ARG A 116 16.23 20.06 5.48
C ARG A 116 15.76 20.19 6.93
N GLY A 117 14.48 19.95 7.18
CA GLY A 117 13.94 19.86 8.54
C GLY A 117 14.26 18.51 9.19
N ASP A 118 13.86 18.37 10.45
CA ASP A 118 13.99 17.12 11.20
C ASP A 118 12.91 16.10 10.77
N GLY A 119 13.10 15.52 9.57
CA GLY A 119 12.20 14.50 9.02
C GLY A 119 10.77 14.98 8.80
N ILE A 120 9.83 14.03 8.89
CA ILE A 120 8.40 14.28 8.71
C ILE A 120 7.72 14.55 10.05
N ALA A 121 8.13 13.88 11.14
CA ALA A 121 7.53 14.07 12.46
C ALA A 121 7.56 15.53 12.94
N ALA A 122 8.66 16.26 12.68
CA ALA A 122 8.79 17.67 13.07
C ALA A 122 7.86 18.62 12.30
N ARG A 123 7.29 18.19 11.16
CA ARG A 123 6.32 19.00 10.40
C ARG A 123 4.96 19.04 11.10
N GLY A 124 4.55 17.95 11.74
CA GLY A 124 3.21 17.81 12.30
C GLY A 124 2.84 18.88 13.35
N PRO A 125 3.69 19.22 14.33
CA PRO A 125 3.40 20.28 15.30
C PRO A 125 3.14 21.64 14.65
N GLY A 126 3.75 21.94 13.50
CA GLY A 126 3.49 23.16 12.72
C GLY A 126 2.05 23.28 12.21
N TYR A 127 1.33 22.16 12.10
CA TYR A 127 -0.11 22.11 11.77
C TYR A 127 -1.00 21.91 13.01
N GLY A 128 -0.43 21.86 14.23
CA GLY A 128 -1.16 21.46 15.43
C GLY A 128 -1.43 19.95 15.53
N ILE A 129 -0.69 19.11 14.79
CA ILE A 129 -0.86 17.66 14.79
C ILE A 129 0.06 17.01 15.85
N LEU A 130 -0.51 16.18 16.71
CA LEU A 130 0.25 15.36 17.65
C LEU A 130 1.13 14.37 16.89
N SER A 131 2.43 14.43 17.14
CA SER A 131 3.42 13.75 16.30
C SER A 131 4.41 12.92 17.11
N ILE A 132 4.77 11.75 16.60
CA ILE A 132 5.76 10.85 17.21
C ILE A 132 6.62 10.22 16.13
N ARG A 133 7.91 10.04 16.43
CA ARG A 133 8.83 9.22 15.64
C ARG A 133 9.08 7.91 16.36
N VAL A 134 9.07 6.81 15.62
CA VAL A 134 9.29 5.46 16.15
C VAL A 134 10.34 4.72 15.31
N ASP A 135 10.97 3.73 15.95
CA ASP A 135 11.71 2.69 15.25
C ASP A 135 10.72 1.82 14.46
N GLY A 136 10.80 1.88 13.14
CA GLY A 136 9.95 1.14 12.21
C GLY A 136 10.34 -0.33 12.04
N ASN A 137 11.54 -0.72 12.48
CA ASN A 137 11.97 -2.11 12.53
C ASN A 137 11.58 -2.78 13.86
N ASP A 138 11.10 -2.01 14.84
CA ASP A 138 10.49 -2.51 16.07
C ASP A 138 8.97 -2.66 15.92
N VAL A 139 8.50 -3.89 15.77
CA VAL A 139 7.06 -4.18 15.63
C VAL A 139 6.25 -3.76 16.86
N PHE A 140 6.82 -3.79 18.06
CA PHE A 140 6.13 -3.41 19.29
C PHE A 140 6.06 -1.89 19.42
N ALA A 141 7.12 -1.15 19.07
CA ALA A 141 7.09 0.31 19.06
C ALA A 141 6.04 0.84 18.06
N VAL A 142 6.02 0.30 16.84
CA VAL A 142 5.00 0.62 15.83
C VAL A 142 3.60 0.29 16.33
N TYR A 143 3.42 -0.89 16.93
CA TYR A 143 2.13 -1.30 17.49
C TYR A 143 1.66 -0.35 18.59
N ASN A 144 2.51 -0.04 19.57
CA ASN A 144 2.17 0.82 20.70
C ASN A 144 1.78 2.23 20.26
N ALA A 145 2.59 2.85 19.40
CA ALA A 145 2.30 4.20 18.88
C ALA A 145 1.01 4.22 18.06
N THR A 146 0.80 3.21 17.20
CA THR A 146 -0.43 3.12 16.39
C THR A 146 -1.66 2.87 17.26
N LYS A 147 -1.53 2.04 18.30
CA LYS A 147 -2.61 1.70 19.23
C LYS A 147 -3.06 2.94 20.02
N GLU A 148 -2.10 3.68 20.55
CA GLU A 148 -2.35 4.92 21.30
C GLU A 148 -2.96 6.00 20.40
N ALA A 149 -2.34 6.26 19.24
CA ALA A 149 -2.86 7.21 18.26
C ALA A 149 -4.28 6.84 17.81
N ARG A 150 -4.60 5.55 17.62
CA ARG A 150 -5.95 5.11 17.26
C ARG A 150 -6.95 5.36 18.38
N GLN A 151 -6.58 5.11 19.63
CA GLN A 151 -7.44 5.35 20.78
C GLN A 151 -7.76 6.83 20.93
N ARG A 152 -6.76 7.69 20.81
CA ARG A 152 -6.94 9.14 20.97
C ARG A 152 -7.59 9.78 19.76
N ALA A 153 -7.21 9.43 18.54
CA ALA A 153 -7.83 9.99 17.33
C ALA A 153 -9.34 9.78 17.30
N VAL A 154 -9.84 8.61 17.72
CA VAL A 154 -11.29 8.35 17.77
C VAL A 154 -11.99 9.06 18.92
N ALA A 155 -11.34 9.21 20.07
CA ALA A 155 -11.94 9.83 21.25
C ALA A 155 -11.94 11.36 21.17
N GLU A 156 -10.89 11.93 20.60
CA GLU A 156 -10.59 13.37 20.62
C GLU A 156 -10.89 14.03 19.26
N ASN A 157 -11.22 13.25 18.22
CA ASN A 157 -11.39 13.73 16.84
C ASN A 157 -10.21 14.60 16.37
N GLN A 158 -8.98 14.18 16.66
CA GLN A 158 -7.79 14.92 16.25
C GLN A 158 -6.80 14.05 15.48
N PRO A 159 -6.05 14.62 14.54
CA PRO A 159 -5.06 13.88 13.77
C PRO A 159 -3.83 13.52 14.59
N PHE A 160 -3.22 12.39 14.23
CA PHE A 160 -1.91 11.97 14.72
C PHE A 160 -0.97 11.70 13.55
N LEU A 161 0.30 12.06 13.71
CA LEU A 161 1.37 11.74 12.76
C LEU A 161 2.37 10.79 13.40
N ILE A 162 2.59 9.64 12.76
CA ILE A 162 3.62 8.67 13.14
C ILE A 162 4.65 8.63 12.01
N GLU A 163 5.90 8.95 12.31
CA GLU A 163 7.04 8.71 11.43
C GLU A 163 7.76 7.44 11.87
N ALA A 164 7.62 6.36 11.11
CA ALA A 164 8.35 5.12 11.33
C ALA A 164 9.65 5.14 10.52
N MET A 165 10.78 5.20 11.24
CA MET A 165 12.12 5.16 10.64
C MET A 165 12.46 3.72 10.28
N THR A 166 12.78 3.46 9.03
CA THR A 166 13.15 2.12 8.54
C THR A 166 14.15 2.28 7.39
N TYR A 167 14.42 1.20 6.66
CA TYR A 167 15.30 1.23 5.52
C TYR A 167 14.76 0.40 4.35
N ARG A 168 14.90 0.92 3.13
CA ARG A 168 14.48 0.21 1.91
C ARG A 168 15.55 -0.80 1.49
N ILE A 169 15.52 -2.01 2.04
CA ILE A 169 16.51 -3.06 1.74
C ILE A 169 16.52 -3.41 0.25
N GLY A 170 15.34 -3.66 -0.35
CA GLY A 170 15.23 -3.93 -1.78
C GLY A 170 15.42 -2.70 -2.68
N HIS A 171 15.42 -2.91 -3.99
CA HIS A 171 15.31 -1.84 -4.98
C HIS A 171 13.98 -1.09 -4.84
N HIS A 172 13.86 0.08 -5.48
CA HIS A 172 12.61 0.84 -5.48
C HIS A 172 11.46 0.06 -6.13
N SER A 173 11.74 -0.58 -7.26
CA SER A 173 10.82 -1.43 -8.01
C SER A 173 11.61 -2.39 -8.90
N THR A 174 10.93 -3.22 -9.69
CA THR A 174 11.55 -4.05 -10.74
C THR A 174 12.16 -3.23 -11.89
N SER A 175 11.86 -1.93 -11.97
CA SER A 175 12.40 -1.00 -12.96
C SER A 175 13.56 -0.15 -12.44
N ASP A 176 14.08 -0.47 -11.25
CA ASP A 176 15.14 0.28 -10.57
C ASP A 176 16.30 -0.66 -10.22
N ASP A 177 17.52 -0.18 -10.43
CA ASP A 177 18.75 -0.78 -9.89
C ASP A 177 19.37 0.18 -8.89
N SER A 178 19.17 -0.12 -7.61
CA SER A 178 19.64 0.74 -6.54
C SER A 178 21.15 0.69 -6.28
N SER A 179 21.87 -0.27 -6.87
CA SER A 179 23.34 -0.33 -6.75
C SER A 179 24.00 0.88 -7.43
N ALA A 180 23.28 1.55 -8.32
CA ALA A 180 23.75 2.76 -9.01
C ALA A 180 23.86 4.00 -8.10
N TYR A 181 23.19 4.03 -6.94
CA TYR A 181 23.14 5.23 -6.08
C TYR A 181 23.16 4.94 -4.57
N ARG A 182 23.31 3.68 -4.14
CA ARG A 182 23.46 3.29 -2.72
C ARG A 182 24.60 2.31 -2.56
N SER A 183 25.27 2.38 -1.43
CA SER A 183 26.36 1.44 -1.14
C SER A 183 25.83 0.07 -0.73
N VAL A 184 26.53 -1.00 -1.15
CA VAL A 184 26.20 -2.37 -0.75
C VAL A 184 26.36 -2.55 0.77
N ASP A 185 27.33 -1.86 1.37
CA ASP A 185 27.60 -1.94 2.81
C ASP A 185 26.44 -1.38 3.64
N GLU A 186 25.87 -0.24 3.23
CA GLU A 186 24.67 0.34 3.84
C GLU A 186 23.50 -0.65 3.81
N VAL A 187 23.22 -1.26 2.65
CA VAL A 187 22.12 -2.24 2.52
C VAL A 187 22.38 -3.49 3.36
N SER A 188 23.61 -4.02 3.33
CA SER A 188 24.02 -5.22 4.08
C SER A 188 23.92 -5.01 5.59
N TYR A 189 24.21 -3.80 6.08
CA TYR A 189 24.02 -3.46 7.49
C TYR A 189 22.56 -3.64 7.91
N TRP A 190 21.62 -3.01 7.20
CA TRP A 190 20.20 -3.09 7.54
C TRP A 190 19.63 -4.50 7.41
N ASP A 191 20.00 -5.24 6.36
CA ASP A 191 19.50 -6.60 6.14
C ASP A 191 19.95 -7.59 7.23
N LYS A 192 21.20 -7.46 7.70
CA LYS A 192 21.80 -8.41 8.65
C LYS A 192 21.67 -8.00 10.11
N GLN A 193 21.72 -6.70 10.40
CA GLN A 193 21.83 -6.19 11.77
C GLN A 193 20.52 -5.63 12.31
N ASP A 194 19.73 -4.95 11.49
CA ASP A 194 18.51 -4.27 11.94
C ASP A 194 17.32 -4.53 11.00
N HIS A 195 16.89 -5.79 11.00
CA HIS A 195 15.76 -6.29 10.21
C HIS A 195 14.57 -6.65 11.12
N PRO A 196 13.34 -6.18 10.84
CA PRO A 196 12.18 -6.38 11.73
C PRO A 196 11.84 -7.86 12.01
N ILE A 197 11.92 -8.72 10.99
CA ILE A 197 11.70 -10.16 11.14
C ILE A 197 12.73 -10.79 12.09
N LEU A 198 14.01 -10.44 11.98
CA LEU A 198 15.06 -11.01 12.83
C LEU A 198 14.87 -10.57 14.29
N ARG A 199 14.59 -9.28 14.50
CA ARG A 199 14.30 -8.73 15.84
C ARG A 199 13.11 -9.42 16.50
N LEU A 200 12.00 -9.58 15.78
CA LEU A 200 10.83 -10.28 16.31
C LEU A 200 11.14 -11.77 16.56
N ARG A 201 11.87 -12.44 15.66
CA ARG A 201 12.29 -13.84 15.86
C ARG A 201 13.07 -13.99 17.16
N HIS A 202 14.09 -13.15 17.38
CA HIS A 202 14.90 -13.21 18.60
C HIS A 202 14.07 -12.99 19.87
N TYR A 203 13.14 -12.03 19.84
CA TYR A 203 12.19 -11.83 20.95
C TYR A 203 11.33 -13.08 21.20
N MET A 204 10.77 -13.69 20.15
CA MET A 204 9.94 -14.89 20.31
C MET A 204 10.76 -16.09 20.83
N GLN A 205 12.00 -16.25 20.36
CA GLN A 205 12.92 -17.29 20.83
C GLN A 205 13.28 -17.10 22.31
N SER A 206 13.54 -15.87 22.77
CA SER A 206 13.85 -15.61 24.18
C SER A 206 12.69 -15.91 25.13
N HIS A 207 11.46 -15.95 24.62
CA HIS A 207 10.25 -16.30 25.37
C HIS A 207 9.82 -17.77 25.16
N GLY A 208 10.57 -18.55 24.39
CA GLY A 208 10.23 -19.94 24.08
C GLY A 208 8.98 -20.10 23.19
N TRP A 209 8.58 -19.06 22.46
CA TRP A 209 7.42 -19.08 21.56
C TRP A 209 7.77 -19.51 20.14
N TRP A 210 9.06 -19.54 19.80
CA TRP A 210 9.56 -19.90 18.48
C TRP A 210 10.89 -20.63 18.58
N ASP A 211 11.13 -21.56 17.68
CA ASP A 211 12.37 -22.32 17.57
C ASP A 211 12.70 -22.64 16.10
N ASP A 212 13.83 -23.29 15.86
CA ASP A 212 14.32 -23.61 14.52
C ASP A 212 13.47 -24.67 13.79
N GLU A 213 12.77 -25.53 14.52
CA GLU A 213 11.89 -26.54 13.93
C GLU A 213 10.61 -25.87 13.39
N GLN A 214 10.00 -25.01 14.22
CA GLN A 214 8.86 -24.18 13.84
C GLN A 214 9.20 -23.26 12.67
N GLU A 215 10.39 -22.64 12.67
CA GLU A 215 10.88 -21.82 11.56
C GLU A 215 10.95 -22.61 10.25
N LYS A 216 11.58 -23.79 10.26
CA LYS A 216 11.70 -24.65 9.07
C LYS A 216 10.33 -25.09 8.56
N ALA A 217 9.44 -25.51 9.46
CA ALA A 217 8.09 -25.93 9.14
C ALA A 217 7.26 -24.79 8.53
N TRP A 218 7.28 -23.61 9.16
CA TRP A 218 6.57 -22.43 8.69
C TRP A 218 7.09 -21.94 7.34
N ARG A 219 8.42 -21.92 7.13
CA ARG A 219 9.02 -21.54 5.85
C ARG A 219 8.57 -22.49 4.74
N LYS A 220 8.60 -23.79 4.97
CA LYS A 220 8.12 -24.80 4.01
C LYS A 220 6.63 -24.62 3.69
N GLN A 221 5.80 -24.44 4.72
CA GLN A 221 4.36 -24.25 4.57
C GLN A 221 4.04 -22.96 3.80
N SER A 222 4.72 -21.86 4.14
CA SER A 222 4.52 -20.55 3.51
C SER A 222 4.90 -20.59 2.04
N SER A 223 6.08 -21.14 1.70
CA SER A 223 6.51 -21.31 0.31
C SER A 223 5.51 -22.16 -0.49
N LYS A 224 5.00 -23.25 0.09
CA LYS A 224 3.98 -24.08 -0.55
C LYS A 224 2.70 -23.27 -0.85
N LYS A 225 2.17 -22.55 0.13
CA LYS A 225 0.96 -21.71 -0.05
C LYS A 225 1.13 -20.64 -1.13
N VAL A 226 2.29 -19.97 -1.16
CA VAL A 226 2.58 -18.94 -2.18
C VAL A 226 2.69 -19.58 -3.57
N MET A 227 3.34 -20.73 -3.71
CA MET A 227 3.46 -21.43 -4.99
C MET A 227 2.15 -22.00 -5.50
N GLU A 228 1.27 -22.50 -4.62
CA GLU A 228 -0.08 -22.92 -5.01
C GLU A 228 -0.87 -21.74 -5.58
N ALA A 229 -0.88 -20.59 -4.89
CA ALA A 229 -1.57 -19.38 -5.37
C ALA A 229 -0.96 -18.85 -6.69
N PHE A 230 0.37 -18.88 -6.82
CA PHE A 230 1.07 -18.48 -8.04
C PHE A 230 0.68 -19.34 -9.24
N GLN A 231 0.78 -20.67 -9.11
CA GLN A 231 0.45 -21.61 -10.19
C GLN A 231 -1.02 -21.52 -10.60
N GLN A 232 -1.92 -21.31 -9.64
CA GLN A 232 -3.34 -21.12 -9.93
C GLN A 232 -3.58 -19.82 -10.70
N ALA A 233 -2.92 -18.72 -10.31
CA ALA A 233 -3.09 -17.41 -10.94
C ALA A 233 -2.53 -17.34 -12.36
N GLU A 234 -1.40 -18.02 -12.62
CA GLU A 234 -0.75 -18.07 -13.92
C GLU A 234 -1.60 -18.76 -14.98
N ARG A 235 -2.36 -19.81 -14.59
CA ARG A 235 -3.20 -20.60 -15.50
C ARG A 235 -4.56 -19.95 -15.81
N LYS A 236 -4.92 -18.90 -15.08
CA LYS A 236 -6.21 -18.22 -15.24
C LYS A 236 -6.15 -17.25 -16.43
N LEU A 237 -7.24 -17.24 -17.20
CA LEU A 237 -7.42 -16.29 -18.30
C LEU A 237 -7.45 -14.85 -17.79
N LYS A 238 -7.29 -13.91 -18.71
CA LYS A 238 -7.51 -12.48 -18.52
C LYS A 238 -9.01 -12.15 -18.62
N PRO A 239 -9.49 -11.11 -17.93
CA PRO A 239 -10.89 -10.70 -18.00
C PRO A 239 -11.30 -10.37 -19.43
N ASN A 240 -12.57 -10.59 -19.78
CA ASN A 240 -13.10 -10.29 -21.11
C ASN A 240 -12.75 -8.86 -21.56
N PRO A 241 -12.23 -8.64 -22.79
CA PRO A 241 -11.83 -7.31 -23.27
C PRO A 241 -12.94 -6.26 -23.17
N SER A 242 -14.21 -6.66 -23.25
CA SER A 242 -15.36 -5.78 -23.07
C SER A 242 -15.39 -5.05 -21.72
N LEU A 243 -14.70 -5.59 -20.70
CA LEU A 243 -14.60 -4.97 -19.39
C LEU A 243 -13.78 -3.67 -19.41
N LEU A 244 -12.98 -3.40 -20.45
CA LEU A 244 -12.26 -2.12 -20.55
C LEU A 244 -13.20 -0.90 -20.62
N PHE A 245 -14.47 -1.10 -21.03
CA PHE A 245 -15.46 -0.03 -21.18
C PHE A 245 -16.35 0.18 -19.94
N SER A 246 -16.44 -0.80 -19.04
CA SER A 246 -17.32 -0.73 -17.86
C SER A 246 -16.68 0.02 -16.70
N ASP A 247 -17.49 0.53 -15.77
CA ASP A 247 -17.10 1.31 -14.58
C ASP A 247 -16.31 2.60 -14.84
N VAL A 248 -16.16 3.04 -16.10
CA VAL A 248 -15.77 4.43 -16.42
C VAL A 248 -16.80 5.39 -15.81
N TYR A 249 -18.08 5.01 -15.94
CA TYR A 249 -19.22 5.53 -15.20
C TYR A 249 -20.01 4.34 -14.66
N GLN A 250 -20.95 4.58 -13.74
CA GLN A 250 -21.84 3.53 -13.23
C GLN A 250 -22.66 2.89 -14.36
N GLU A 251 -23.29 3.72 -15.20
CA GLU A 251 -23.97 3.29 -16.42
C GLU A 251 -23.16 3.72 -17.64
N MET A 252 -22.97 2.80 -18.58
CA MET A 252 -22.17 3.05 -19.77
C MET A 252 -22.90 4.01 -20.73
N PRO A 253 -22.36 5.23 -20.99
CA PRO A 253 -23.01 6.17 -21.89
C PRO A 253 -23.17 5.60 -23.30
N ALA A 254 -24.17 6.07 -24.05
CA ALA A 254 -24.46 5.55 -25.40
C ALA A 254 -23.24 5.61 -26.35
N GLN A 255 -22.42 6.67 -26.24
CA GLN A 255 -21.19 6.78 -27.04
C GLN A 255 -20.13 5.75 -26.64
N LEU A 256 -20.04 5.40 -25.35
CA LEU A 256 -19.10 4.39 -24.86
C LEU A 256 -19.56 2.98 -25.25
N ARG A 257 -20.88 2.72 -25.26
CA ARG A 257 -21.47 1.50 -25.83
C ARG A 257 -21.17 1.37 -27.32
N LYS A 258 -21.30 2.45 -28.09
CA LYS A 258 -20.94 2.44 -29.51
C LYS A 258 -19.47 2.10 -29.75
N GLN A 259 -18.56 2.56 -28.87
CA GLN A 259 -17.14 2.17 -28.92
C GLN A 259 -16.93 0.70 -28.58
N GLN A 260 -17.65 0.16 -27.59
CA GLN A 260 -17.64 -1.26 -27.25
C GLN A 260 -18.13 -2.12 -28.44
N GLU A 261 -19.23 -1.74 -29.07
CA GLU A 261 -19.75 -2.38 -30.29
C GLU A 261 -18.73 -2.32 -31.43
N SER A 262 -18.07 -1.17 -31.62
CA SER A 262 -17.01 -1.00 -32.60
C SER A 262 -15.82 -1.94 -32.36
N LEU A 263 -15.43 -2.18 -31.09
CA LEU A 263 -14.38 -3.16 -30.79
C LEU A 263 -14.86 -4.58 -31.09
N ALA A 264 -16.10 -4.92 -30.73
CA ALA A 264 -16.66 -6.24 -31.02
C ALA A 264 -16.65 -6.54 -32.53
N SER A 265 -17.09 -5.59 -33.37
CA SER A 265 -17.01 -5.72 -34.83
C SER A 265 -15.57 -5.81 -35.35
N HIS A 266 -14.64 -5.07 -34.74
CA HIS A 266 -13.22 -5.14 -35.10
C HIS A 266 -12.64 -6.52 -34.82
N LEU A 267 -12.88 -7.09 -33.63
CA LEU A 267 -12.39 -8.41 -33.24
C LEU A 267 -13.04 -9.56 -34.03
N GLN A 268 -14.26 -9.38 -34.55
CA GLN A 268 -14.85 -10.35 -35.47
C GLN A 268 -14.11 -10.42 -36.82
N THR A 269 -13.54 -9.30 -37.27
CA THR A 269 -12.87 -9.21 -38.59
C THR A 269 -11.37 -9.43 -38.49
N TYR A 270 -10.74 -8.97 -37.41
CA TYR A 270 -9.29 -8.88 -37.23
C TYR A 270 -8.80 -9.60 -35.97
N GLY A 271 -9.62 -10.49 -35.40
CA GLY A 271 -9.36 -11.15 -34.11
C GLY A 271 -8.07 -11.97 -34.10
N GLU A 272 -7.63 -12.46 -35.25
CA GLU A 272 -6.37 -13.21 -35.43
C GLU A 272 -5.12 -12.38 -35.11
N HIS A 273 -5.23 -11.05 -35.10
CA HIS A 273 -4.14 -10.14 -34.74
C HIS A 273 -4.09 -9.82 -33.25
N TYR A 274 -5.02 -10.36 -32.45
CA TYR A 274 -5.12 -10.10 -31.02
C TYR A 274 -4.89 -11.38 -30.21
N PRO A 275 -4.35 -11.28 -28.99
CA PRO A 275 -4.04 -12.44 -28.15
C PRO A 275 -5.29 -13.01 -27.44
N LEU A 276 -6.35 -13.31 -28.18
CA LEU A 276 -7.67 -13.66 -27.63
C LEU A 276 -7.70 -15.01 -26.88
N ASP A 277 -6.79 -15.93 -27.19
CA ASP A 277 -6.72 -17.27 -26.57
C ASP A 277 -6.51 -17.24 -25.05
N HIS A 278 -6.02 -16.12 -24.52
CA HIS A 278 -5.77 -15.93 -23.10
C HIS A 278 -6.80 -15.06 -22.39
N PHE A 279 -7.90 -14.69 -23.04
CA PHE A 279 -8.97 -13.86 -22.47
C PHE A 279 -10.27 -14.67 -22.33
N GLU A 280 -11.07 -14.37 -21.31
CA GLU A 280 -12.46 -14.82 -21.26
C GLU A 280 -13.26 -14.23 -22.43
N GLN A 281 -14.15 -15.04 -23.00
CA GLN A 281 -15.04 -14.62 -24.09
C GLN A 281 -16.30 -13.93 -23.62
#